data_AF-A0A6M0RUL6-F1
#
_entry.id   AF-A0A6M0RUL6-F1
#
_cell.length_a   1.000
_cell.length_b   1.000
_cell.length_c   1.000
_cell.angle_alpha   90.00
_cell.angle_beta   90.00
_cell.angle_gamma   90.00
#
_symmetry.space_group_name_H-M   'P 1'
#
loop_
_entity.id
_entity.type
_entity.pdbx_description
1 polymer ?
#
loop_
_entity_poly.entity_id
_entity_poly.type
_entity_poly.pdbx_seq_one_letter_code
_entity_poly.pdbx_strand_id
1 'polypeptide(L)'
;MQTPKTVRIYTRLLDHGHECARLWTLLRALDTQGSGWVLFDYATIASLMNVSVRTVQRWVRQGLERGWFRGRRWMGDQVELYLSGIKAVKHTLGVDGLGAIADVSVDHLGRSEAKALCTALEAQYRQRQAYWAARKEKKGQAKKLVLKPWEMATSDKLPGENSLVVVSNGFQIPGCSIAGLAKATDWSQSTIKRRLSNRWRLERTVEPIQKRRVATELDDPELLFLLKESSCSFLVTENALGHTRVLKVLTDSGRSKVLSLGCNVYAQEYELRSCRSLRRRVNRMLAQDDIAI
;
A
#
# COMPACT_ATOMS: atom_id res chain seq x y z
N MET A 1 3.31 30.81 -4.61
CA MET A 1 2.87 29.62 -3.84
C MET A 1 4.03 28.64 -3.81
N GLN A 2 4.51 28.23 -2.63
CA GLN A 2 5.62 27.27 -2.56
C GLN A 2 5.06 25.87 -2.82
N THR A 3 5.58 25.19 -3.84
CA THR A 3 5.15 23.82 -4.16
C THR A 3 5.68 22.86 -3.10
N PRO A 4 4.81 22.06 -2.45
CA PRO A 4 5.26 21.07 -1.49
C PRO A 4 6.10 20.03 -2.22
N LYS A 5 7.22 19.59 -1.61
CA LYS A 5 8.01 18.47 -2.15
C LYS A 5 7.32 17.12 -1.94
N THR A 6 6.52 17.03 -0.87
CA THR A 6 5.83 15.80 -0.49
C THR A 6 4.39 16.08 -0.08
N VAL A 7 3.50 15.16 -0.39
CA VAL A 7 2.09 15.17 0.01
C VAL A 7 1.78 13.98 0.91
N ARG A 8 0.97 14.20 1.93
CA ARG A 8 0.42 13.10 2.73
C ARG A 8 -0.73 12.46 1.98
N ILE A 9 -0.62 11.17 1.67
CA ILE A 9 -1.67 10.42 1.00
C ILE A 9 -2.32 9.40 1.95
N TYR A 10 -3.58 9.11 1.66
CA TYR A 10 -4.36 8.04 2.28
C TYR A 10 -4.78 7.10 1.15
N THR A 11 -4.33 5.85 1.18
CA THR A 11 -4.47 4.95 0.01
C THR A 11 -5.91 4.74 -0.41
N ARG A 12 -6.85 4.64 0.56
CA ARG A 12 -8.28 4.45 0.25
C ARG A 12 -8.91 5.71 -0.34
N LEU A 13 -8.50 6.89 0.11
CA LEU A 13 -9.02 8.15 -0.42
C LEU A 13 -8.56 8.36 -1.86
N LEU A 14 -7.28 8.15 -2.11
CA LEU A 14 -6.68 8.37 -3.42
C LEU A 14 -7.15 7.32 -4.45
N ASP A 15 -7.34 6.07 -4.01
CA ASP A 15 -7.84 5.02 -4.87
C ASP A 15 -9.35 5.15 -5.16
N HIS A 16 -10.22 5.43 -4.18
CA HIS A 16 -11.68 5.51 -4.41
C HIS A 16 -12.17 6.85 -4.98
N GLY A 17 -11.59 7.98 -4.54
CA GLY A 17 -12.06 9.31 -4.96
C GLY A 17 -11.45 9.83 -6.27
N HIS A 18 -10.63 8.99 -6.93
CA HIS A 18 -9.95 9.08 -8.23
C HIS A 18 -9.38 10.44 -8.69
N GLU A 19 -10.21 11.46 -8.81
CA GLU A 19 -9.89 12.73 -9.46
C GLU A 19 -9.98 13.89 -8.48
N CYS A 20 -11.12 14.05 -7.81
CA CYS A 20 -11.31 15.03 -6.73
C CYS A 20 -10.40 14.73 -5.53
N ALA A 21 -10.09 13.44 -5.31
CA ALA A 21 -9.19 13.01 -4.26
C ALA A 21 -7.76 13.48 -4.42
N ARG A 22 -7.27 13.44 -5.65
CA ARG A 22 -5.92 13.90 -5.98
C ARG A 22 -5.83 15.41 -5.76
N LEU A 23 -6.84 16.14 -6.24
CA LEU A 23 -6.93 17.58 -6.03
C LEU A 23 -7.02 17.93 -4.54
N TRP A 24 -7.91 17.29 -3.79
CA TRP A 24 -8.05 17.52 -2.36
C TRP A 24 -6.75 17.24 -1.60
N THR A 25 -6.04 16.15 -1.96
CA THR A 25 -4.76 15.80 -1.32
C THR A 25 -3.67 16.82 -1.62
N LEU A 26 -3.57 17.28 -2.87
CA LEU A 26 -2.63 18.35 -3.25
C LEU A 26 -2.94 19.65 -2.53
N LEU A 27 -4.20 20.10 -2.55
CA LEU A 27 -4.61 21.34 -1.89
C LEU A 27 -4.39 21.26 -0.38
N ARG A 28 -4.61 20.11 0.25
CA ARG A 28 -4.27 19.93 1.67
C ARG A 28 -2.78 20.00 1.97
N ALA A 29 -1.91 19.64 1.03
CA ALA A 29 -0.48 19.83 1.17
C ALA A 29 -0.05 21.29 0.98
N LEU A 30 -0.81 22.06 0.21
CA LEU A 30 -0.61 23.50 0.02
C LEU A 30 -1.10 24.33 1.23
N ASP A 31 -2.09 23.83 1.95
CA ASP A 31 -2.56 24.35 3.24
C ASP A 31 -1.57 24.01 4.38
N THR A 32 -0.38 24.62 4.33
CA THR A 32 0.71 24.38 5.29
C THR A 32 0.37 24.82 6.72
N GLN A 33 -0.52 25.80 6.87
CA GLN A 33 -0.98 26.33 8.15
C GLN A 33 -2.16 25.53 8.74
N GLY A 34 -2.80 24.67 7.94
CA GLY A 34 -3.97 23.90 8.36
C GLY A 34 -5.24 24.75 8.52
N SER A 35 -5.33 25.88 7.81
CA SER A 35 -6.45 26.83 7.86
C SER A 35 -7.75 26.24 7.32
N GLY A 36 -7.66 25.16 6.52
CA GLY A 36 -8.81 24.53 5.89
C GLY A 36 -9.32 25.28 4.66
N TRP A 37 -8.50 26.14 4.07
CA TRP A 37 -8.74 26.80 2.79
C TRP A 37 -7.43 27.05 2.04
N VAL A 38 -7.51 27.20 0.70
CA VAL A 38 -6.36 27.52 -0.15
C VAL A 38 -6.78 28.54 -1.19
N LEU A 39 -5.95 29.56 -1.39
CA LEU A 39 -6.06 30.52 -2.48
C LEU A 39 -5.10 30.11 -3.61
N PHE A 40 -5.63 29.89 -4.81
CA PHE A 40 -4.83 29.46 -5.95
C PHE A 40 -5.40 29.93 -7.29
N ASP A 41 -4.54 29.96 -8.30
CA ASP A 41 -4.94 30.05 -9.70
C ASP A 41 -5.04 28.63 -10.32
N TYR A 42 -6.06 28.42 -11.16
CA TYR A 42 -6.29 27.14 -11.81
C TYR A 42 -5.13 26.73 -12.74
N ALA A 43 -4.48 27.66 -13.43
CA ALA A 43 -3.36 27.33 -14.32
C ALA A 43 -2.17 26.78 -13.53
N THR A 44 -1.91 27.33 -12.34
CA THR A 44 -0.88 26.84 -11.43
C THR A 44 -1.16 25.40 -10.98
N ILE A 45 -2.38 25.10 -10.53
CA ILE A 45 -2.74 23.73 -10.11
C ILE A 45 -2.76 22.75 -11.29
N ALA A 46 -3.21 23.21 -12.46
CA ALA A 46 -3.23 22.43 -13.68
C ALA A 46 -1.81 22.00 -14.09
N SER A 47 -0.85 22.94 -14.04
CA SER A 47 0.57 22.67 -14.27
C SER A 47 1.13 21.65 -13.28
N LEU A 48 0.89 21.85 -11.97
CA LEU A 48 1.37 20.93 -10.92
C LEU A 48 0.84 19.51 -11.06
N MET A 49 -0.40 19.35 -11.52
CA MET A 49 -1.03 18.04 -11.68
C MET A 49 -0.87 17.46 -13.08
N ASN A 50 -0.19 18.17 -13.98
CA ASN A 50 -0.04 17.85 -15.39
C ASN A 50 -1.38 17.51 -16.08
N VAL A 51 -2.36 18.42 -15.92
CA VAL A 51 -3.71 18.32 -16.53
C VAL A 51 -4.15 19.68 -17.08
N SER A 52 -5.26 19.71 -17.82
CA SER A 52 -5.82 20.99 -18.29
C SER A 52 -6.49 21.79 -17.17
N VAL A 53 -6.53 23.11 -17.30
CA VAL A 53 -7.32 24.03 -16.44
C VAL A 53 -8.77 23.56 -16.31
N ARG A 54 -9.39 23.18 -17.44
CA ARG A 54 -10.77 22.68 -17.49
C ARG A 54 -10.95 21.39 -16.67
N THR A 55 -9.94 20.54 -16.63
CA THR A 55 -9.93 19.32 -15.79
C THR A 55 -9.96 19.68 -14.31
N VAL A 56 -9.14 20.64 -13.87
CA VAL A 56 -9.12 21.10 -12.47
C VAL A 56 -10.45 21.74 -12.09
N GLN A 57 -11.00 22.61 -12.94
CA GLN A 57 -12.33 23.20 -12.73
C GLN A 57 -13.43 22.14 -12.59
N ARG A 58 -13.39 21.09 -13.43
CA ARG A 58 -14.30 19.94 -13.33
C ARG A 58 -14.17 19.23 -12.00
N TRP A 59 -12.93 19.01 -11.52
CA TRP A 59 -12.68 18.37 -10.22
C TRP A 59 -13.13 19.23 -9.05
N VAL A 60 -12.97 20.55 -9.11
CA VAL A 60 -13.51 21.47 -8.10
C VAL A 60 -15.03 21.35 -8.04
N ARG A 61 -15.72 21.41 -9.19
CA ARG A 61 -17.18 21.27 -9.24
C ARG A 61 -17.66 19.94 -8.66
N GLN A 62 -17.08 18.83 -9.12
CA GLN A 62 -17.42 17.49 -8.61
C GLN A 62 -17.11 17.34 -7.12
N GLY A 63 -16.02 17.94 -6.64
CA GLY A 63 -15.66 17.90 -5.22
C GLY A 63 -16.62 18.70 -4.34
N LEU A 64 -17.17 19.82 -4.84
CA LEU A 64 -18.22 20.58 -4.16
C LEU A 64 -19.51 19.77 -4.08
N GLU A 65 -19.95 19.17 -5.19
CA GLU A 65 -21.14 18.30 -5.25
C GLU A 65 -21.05 17.12 -4.29
N ARG A 66 -19.84 16.58 -4.09
CA ARG A 66 -19.58 15.46 -3.17
C ARG A 66 -19.29 15.89 -1.73
N GLY A 67 -19.20 17.19 -1.43
CA GLY A 67 -18.85 17.67 -0.09
C GLY A 67 -17.38 17.50 0.30
N TRP A 68 -16.48 17.29 -0.66
CA TRP A 68 -15.02 17.30 -0.44
C TRP A 68 -14.47 18.71 -0.26
N PHE A 69 -15.18 19.68 -0.82
CA PHE A 69 -14.97 21.10 -0.63
C PHE A 69 -16.24 21.70 -0.02
N ARG A 70 -16.07 22.61 0.94
CA ARG A 70 -17.19 23.24 1.67
C ARG A 70 -17.77 24.44 0.92
N GLY A 71 -16.97 25.05 0.04
CA GLY A 71 -17.36 26.22 -0.73
C GLY A 71 -16.21 26.74 -1.56
N ARG A 72 -16.53 27.65 -2.49
CA ARG A 72 -15.54 28.41 -3.27
C ARG A 72 -15.90 29.89 -3.29
N ARG A 73 -14.90 30.76 -3.31
CA ARG A 73 -15.04 32.21 -3.50
C ARG A 73 -14.03 32.68 -4.54
N TRP A 74 -14.46 33.61 -5.39
CA TRP A 74 -13.58 34.26 -6.36
C TRP A 74 -12.94 35.50 -5.73
N MET A 75 -11.63 35.65 -5.94
CA MET A 75 -10.81 36.75 -5.43
C MET A 75 -9.97 37.29 -6.61
N GLY A 76 -10.59 38.11 -7.46
CA GLY A 76 -10.02 38.49 -8.75
C GLY A 76 -9.84 37.25 -9.64
N ASP A 77 -8.61 37.04 -10.14
CA ASP A 77 -8.26 35.91 -11.00
C ASP A 77 -7.99 34.61 -10.24
N GLN A 78 -8.08 34.63 -8.91
CA GLN A 78 -7.83 33.49 -8.04
C GLN A 78 -9.11 32.92 -7.46
N VAL A 79 -9.05 31.65 -7.08
CA VAL A 79 -10.10 30.96 -6.34
C VAL A 79 -9.61 30.64 -4.93
N GLU A 80 -10.38 31.09 -3.96
CA GLU A 80 -10.32 30.60 -2.60
C GLU A 80 -11.25 29.39 -2.48
N LEU A 81 -10.69 28.24 -2.09
CA LEU A 81 -11.43 26.99 -1.93
C LEU A 81 -11.36 26.50 -0.50
N TYR A 82 -12.52 26.31 0.14
CA TYR A 82 -12.61 25.77 1.49
C TYR A 82 -12.59 24.24 1.44
N LEU A 83 -11.60 23.64 2.11
CA LEU A 83 -11.38 22.20 2.11
C LEU A 83 -12.18 21.53 3.23
N SER A 84 -12.80 20.39 2.95
CA SER A 84 -13.45 19.58 3.98
C SER A 84 -12.41 18.83 4.81
N GLY A 85 -12.74 18.59 6.09
CA GLY A 85 -11.90 17.76 6.97
C GLY A 85 -11.84 16.30 6.52
N ILE A 86 -10.76 15.59 6.88
CA ILE A 86 -10.56 14.19 6.48
C ILE A 86 -11.70 13.26 6.95
N LYS A 87 -12.33 13.56 8.11
CA LYS A 87 -13.50 12.80 8.60
C LYS A 87 -14.69 12.93 7.66
N ALA A 88 -14.99 14.14 7.19
CA ALA A 88 -16.07 14.40 6.25
C ALA A 88 -15.81 13.69 4.91
N VAL A 89 -14.57 13.80 4.39
CA VAL A 89 -14.18 13.12 3.14
C VAL A 89 -14.27 11.59 3.27
N LYS A 90 -13.84 11.03 4.41
CA LYS A 90 -13.98 9.59 4.71
C LYS A 90 -15.46 9.17 4.70
N HIS A 91 -16.33 9.95 5.33
CA HIS A 91 -17.76 9.68 5.41
C HIS A 91 -18.40 9.71 4.01
N THR A 92 -18.13 10.75 3.22
CA THR A 92 -18.59 10.84 1.82
C THR A 92 -18.14 9.63 0.99
N LEU A 93 -16.93 9.12 1.22
CA LEU A 93 -16.40 7.97 0.50
C LEU A 93 -17.03 6.63 0.93
N GLY A 94 -17.75 6.58 2.06
CA GLY A 94 -18.33 5.34 2.57
C GLY A 94 -17.28 4.29 2.94
N VAL A 95 -16.05 4.69 3.29
CA VAL A 95 -14.96 3.76 3.64
C VAL A 95 -14.75 3.67 5.14
N ASP A 96 -14.67 2.45 5.68
CA ASP A 96 -14.46 2.22 7.12
C ASP A 96 -13.09 2.68 7.62
N GLY A 97 -12.10 2.70 6.73
CA GLY A 97 -10.73 3.08 7.01
C GLY A 97 -10.09 3.82 5.86
N LEU A 98 -9.08 4.62 6.19
CA LEU A 98 -8.31 5.41 5.22
C LEU A 98 -7.17 4.63 4.54
N GLY A 99 -6.98 3.36 4.94
CA GLY A 99 -5.90 2.50 4.47
C GLY A 99 -4.53 2.90 5.02
N ALA A 100 -3.48 2.57 4.28
CA ALA A 100 -2.13 3.01 4.53
C ALA A 100 -1.99 4.54 4.41
N ILE A 101 -1.11 5.12 5.23
CA ILE A 101 -0.79 6.55 5.25
C ILE A 101 0.70 6.71 5.03
N ALA A 102 1.10 7.54 4.07
CA ALA A 102 2.50 7.84 3.78
C ALA A 102 2.63 9.28 3.27
N ASP A 103 3.81 9.86 3.46
CA ASP A 103 4.21 11.08 2.77
C ASP A 103 4.97 10.65 1.50
N VAL A 104 4.59 11.17 0.34
CA VAL A 104 5.11 10.75 -0.98
C VAL A 104 5.41 11.97 -1.85
N SER A 105 6.29 11.86 -2.85
CA SER A 105 6.50 12.96 -3.81
C SER A 105 5.18 13.34 -4.49
N VAL A 106 5.02 14.64 -4.77
CA VAL A 106 3.85 15.16 -5.51
C VAL A 106 3.75 14.55 -6.90
N ASP A 107 4.90 14.20 -7.50
CA ASP A 107 4.98 13.60 -8.82
C ASP A 107 4.18 12.28 -8.90
N HIS A 108 4.11 11.52 -7.79
CA HIS A 108 3.37 10.28 -7.72
C HIS A 108 1.83 10.44 -7.66
N LEU A 109 1.31 11.67 -7.70
CA LEU A 109 -0.13 11.94 -7.82
C LEU A 109 -0.67 11.76 -9.26
N GLY A 110 0.18 11.33 -10.21
CA GLY A 110 -0.24 10.92 -11.55
C GLY A 110 -1.32 9.83 -11.55
N ARG A 111 -2.17 9.74 -12.58
CA ARG A 111 -3.37 8.86 -12.57
C ARG A 111 -3.03 7.37 -12.42
N SER A 112 -2.09 6.89 -13.23
CA SER A 112 -1.68 5.47 -13.24
C SER A 112 -0.77 5.14 -12.06
N GLU A 113 0.10 6.08 -11.73
CA GLU A 113 1.09 5.96 -10.66
C GLU A 113 0.44 5.96 -9.28
N ALA A 114 -0.48 6.88 -9.01
CA ALA A 114 -1.18 6.98 -7.73
C ALA A 114 -1.86 5.67 -7.34
N LYS A 115 -2.54 5.00 -8.29
CA LYS A 115 -3.21 3.72 -8.04
C LYS A 115 -2.22 2.59 -7.77
N ALA A 116 -1.12 2.55 -8.52
CA ALA A 116 -0.07 1.56 -8.32
C ALA A 116 0.62 1.77 -6.97
N LEU A 117 0.96 3.00 -6.63
CA LEU A 117 1.52 3.43 -5.35
C LEU A 117 0.59 3.07 -4.20
N CYS A 118 -0.71 3.37 -4.30
CA CYS A 118 -1.69 2.99 -3.28
C CYS A 118 -1.70 1.48 -3.01
N THR A 119 -1.65 0.67 -4.06
CA THR A 119 -1.60 -0.79 -3.91
C THR A 119 -0.28 -1.26 -3.27
N ALA A 120 0.85 -0.63 -3.60
CA ALA A 120 2.14 -0.93 -2.98
C ALA A 120 2.17 -0.57 -1.49
N LEU A 121 1.71 0.62 -1.13
CA LEU A 121 1.62 1.09 0.25
C LEU A 121 0.68 0.23 1.09
N GLU A 122 -0.46 -0.18 0.52
CA GLU A 122 -1.38 -1.08 1.19
C GLU A 122 -0.75 -2.46 1.41
N ALA A 123 0.01 -2.98 0.44
CA ALA A 123 0.77 -4.21 0.60
C ALA A 123 1.81 -4.13 1.73
N GLN A 124 2.58 -3.04 1.78
CA GLN A 124 3.53 -2.78 2.88
C GLN A 124 2.82 -2.65 4.23
N TYR A 125 1.67 -1.97 4.27
CA TYR A 125 0.89 -1.78 5.48
C TYR A 125 0.36 -3.10 6.03
N ARG A 126 -0.20 -3.95 5.17
CA ARG A 126 -0.70 -5.27 5.58
C ARG A 126 0.43 -6.22 5.97
N GLN A 127 1.59 -6.13 5.33
CA GLN A 127 2.79 -6.85 5.79
C GLN A 127 3.20 -6.44 7.20
N ARG A 128 3.22 -5.13 7.52
CA ARG A 128 3.48 -4.67 8.89
C ARG A 128 2.43 -5.22 9.87
N GLN A 129 1.15 -5.21 9.49
CA GLN A 129 0.08 -5.77 10.33
C GLN A 129 0.28 -7.27 10.59
N ALA A 130 0.60 -8.05 9.55
CA ALA A 130 0.85 -9.49 9.66
C ALA A 130 2.05 -9.77 10.58
N TYR A 131 3.13 -8.99 10.48
CA TYR A 131 4.28 -9.09 11.38
C TYR A 131 3.88 -8.88 12.85
N TRP A 132 3.15 -7.80 13.15
CA TRP A 132 2.76 -7.49 14.51
C TRP A 132 1.75 -8.49 15.07
N ALA A 133 0.86 -9.03 14.23
CA ALA A 133 -0.07 -10.09 14.62
C ALA A 133 0.69 -11.38 15.00
N ALA A 134 1.57 -11.88 14.13
CA ALA A 134 2.38 -13.07 14.41
C ALA A 134 3.27 -12.89 15.65
N ARG A 135 3.88 -11.71 15.82
CA ARG A 135 4.69 -11.40 17.01
C ARG A 135 3.86 -11.31 18.29
N LYS A 136 2.58 -10.94 18.21
CA LYS A 136 1.66 -10.89 19.36
C LYS A 136 1.22 -12.30 19.78
N GLU A 137 1.05 -13.21 18.82
CA GLU A 137 0.70 -14.61 19.07
C GLU A 137 1.81 -15.38 19.80
N LYS A 138 3.08 -15.05 19.56
CA LYS A 138 4.23 -15.64 20.26
C LYS A 138 4.49 -14.95 21.61
N LYS A 139 4.90 -15.72 22.62
CA LYS A 139 5.28 -15.22 23.97
C LYS A 139 6.78 -15.34 24.23
N GLY A 140 7.30 -14.49 25.12
CA GLY A 140 8.70 -14.55 25.59
C GLY A 140 9.74 -14.55 24.47
N GLN A 141 10.73 -15.45 24.58
CA GLN A 141 11.82 -15.59 23.62
C GLN A 141 11.36 -16.05 22.23
N ALA A 142 10.21 -16.74 22.12
CA ALA A 142 9.67 -17.20 20.84
C ALA A 142 9.30 -16.05 19.88
N LYS A 143 9.15 -14.81 20.40
CA LYS A 143 9.01 -13.61 19.56
C LYS A 143 10.21 -13.36 18.65
N LYS A 144 11.40 -13.86 19.01
CA LYS A 144 12.63 -13.75 18.20
C LYS A 144 12.58 -14.61 16.93
N LEU A 145 11.71 -15.62 16.90
CA LEU A 145 11.52 -16.49 15.73
C LEU A 145 10.65 -15.82 14.64
N VAL A 146 9.98 -14.72 14.96
CA VAL A 146 9.22 -13.90 14.00
C VAL A 146 10.14 -12.83 13.44
N LEU A 147 10.66 -13.08 12.24
CA LEU A 147 11.60 -12.21 11.57
C LEU A 147 10.88 -10.98 10.99
N LYS A 148 11.56 -9.84 10.97
CA LYS A 148 11.01 -8.61 10.40
C LYS A 148 11.06 -8.71 8.87
N PRO A 149 9.91 -8.61 8.18
CA PRO A 149 9.86 -8.81 6.74
C PRO A 149 10.69 -7.80 5.96
N TRP A 150 10.72 -6.54 6.40
CA TRP A 150 11.43 -5.46 5.71
C TRP A 150 12.94 -5.46 5.92
N GLU A 151 13.46 -6.17 6.94
CA GLU A 151 14.92 -6.35 7.12
C GLU A 151 15.46 -7.45 6.20
N MET A 152 14.59 -8.38 5.80
CA MET A 152 14.90 -9.47 4.87
C MET A 152 14.65 -9.07 3.41
N ALA A 153 14.29 -7.80 3.18
CA ALA A 153 13.78 -7.30 1.92
C ALA A 153 14.82 -6.55 1.08
N THR A 154 16.06 -7.02 0.98
CA THR A 154 17.01 -6.53 -0.05
C THR A 154 18.20 -7.47 -0.23
N SER A 155 18.43 -7.94 -1.46
CA SER A 155 19.75 -8.01 -2.09
C SER A 155 19.53 -8.08 -3.60
N ASP A 156 20.38 -7.38 -4.34
CA ASP A 156 20.64 -7.72 -5.73
C ASP A 156 21.48 -9.01 -5.76
N LYS A 157 20.97 -10.00 -6.50
CA LYS A 157 21.62 -11.24 -6.98
C LYS A 157 21.97 -12.31 -5.94
N LEU A 158 21.40 -13.50 -6.17
CA LEU A 158 22.04 -14.80 -5.88
C LEU A 158 21.78 -15.73 -7.08
N PRO A 159 22.74 -16.58 -7.48
CA PRO A 159 22.57 -17.47 -8.62
C PRO A 159 21.46 -18.49 -8.33
N GLY A 160 20.53 -18.69 -9.27
CA GLY A 160 19.53 -19.77 -9.22
C GLY A 160 18.09 -19.32 -9.02
N GLU A 161 17.78 -18.37 -8.12
CA GLU A 161 16.40 -17.88 -7.96
C GLU A 161 16.31 -16.51 -7.28
N ASN A 162 16.39 -15.45 -8.10
CA ASN A 162 16.50 -14.04 -7.70
C ASN A 162 15.30 -13.44 -6.92
N SER A 163 14.31 -14.23 -6.51
CA SER A 163 13.06 -13.68 -5.96
C SER A 163 12.49 -14.40 -4.73
N LEU A 164 13.20 -15.37 -4.15
CA LEU A 164 12.72 -16.11 -2.98
C LEU A 164 13.45 -15.73 -1.68
N VAL A 165 12.73 -15.86 -0.56
CA VAL A 165 13.30 -15.91 0.79
C VAL A 165 12.93 -17.27 1.37
N VAL A 166 13.91 -18.17 1.46
CA VAL A 166 13.71 -19.51 2.02
C VAL A 166 13.85 -19.43 3.54
N VAL A 167 12.88 -19.99 4.24
CA VAL A 167 12.81 -19.99 5.71
C VAL A 167 12.87 -21.44 6.20
N SER A 168 13.79 -21.69 7.12
CA SER A 168 13.96 -22.98 7.78
C SER A 168 12.86 -23.22 8.83
N ASN A 169 12.68 -24.49 9.20
CA ASN A 169 11.72 -24.91 10.21
C ASN A 169 11.89 -24.13 11.53
N GLY A 170 10.78 -23.63 12.08
CA GLY A 170 10.74 -22.88 13.33
C GLY A 170 10.80 -21.34 13.19
N PHE A 171 11.33 -20.82 12.07
CA PHE A 171 11.28 -19.39 11.77
C PHE A 171 10.04 -19.03 10.94
N GLN A 172 9.55 -17.81 11.14
CA GLN A 172 8.40 -17.29 10.38
C GLN A 172 8.72 -15.89 9.86
N ILE A 173 8.48 -15.68 8.55
CA ILE A 173 8.46 -14.36 7.92
C ILE A 173 7.00 -14.06 7.51
N PRO A 174 6.25 -13.30 8.32
CA PRO A 174 4.90 -12.89 7.95
C PRO A 174 4.94 -11.94 6.76
N GLY A 175 4.07 -12.15 5.78
CA GLY A 175 3.95 -11.25 4.63
C GLY A 175 2.50 -11.02 4.27
N CYS A 176 2.27 -10.55 3.05
CA CYS A 176 0.93 -10.32 2.57
C CYS A 176 0.65 -11.14 1.31
N SER A 177 -0.44 -11.90 1.33
CA SER A 177 -0.92 -12.63 0.15
C SER A 177 -1.81 -11.72 -0.71
N ILE A 178 -1.86 -12.01 -2.01
CA ILE A 178 -2.72 -11.28 -2.94
C ILE A 178 -4.19 -11.44 -2.58
N ALA A 179 -4.59 -12.65 -2.16
CA ALA A 179 -5.94 -12.93 -1.68
C ALA A 179 -6.26 -12.12 -0.40
N GLY A 180 -5.31 -12.03 0.54
CA GLY A 180 -5.46 -11.22 1.75
C GLY A 180 -5.61 -9.73 1.43
N LEU A 181 -4.84 -9.20 0.48
CA LEU A 181 -5.01 -7.82 0.01
C LEU A 181 -6.38 -7.60 -0.63
N ALA A 182 -6.82 -8.51 -1.50
CA ALA A 182 -8.10 -8.41 -2.18
C ALA A 182 -9.26 -8.32 -1.18
N LYS A 183 -9.27 -9.23 -0.19
CA LYS A 183 -10.28 -9.24 0.89
C LYS A 183 -10.27 -7.95 1.70
N ALA A 184 -9.12 -7.30 1.86
CA ALA A 184 -8.95 -6.16 2.74
C ALA A 184 -9.14 -4.79 2.05
N THR A 185 -9.21 -4.78 0.72
CA THR A 185 -9.22 -3.56 -0.11
C THR A 185 -10.38 -3.53 -1.10
N ASP A 186 -11.21 -4.57 -1.15
CA ASP A 186 -12.30 -4.72 -2.13
C ASP A 186 -11.81 -4.68 -3.59
N TRP A 187 -10.49 -4.81 -3.81
CA TRP A 187 -9.90 -4.86 -5.14
C TRP A 187 -9.86 -6.30 -5.64
N SER A 188 -10.07 -6.49 -6.94
CA SER A 188 -9.88 -7.80 -7.55
C SER A 188 -8.42 -8.26 -7.42
N GLN A 189 -8.22 -9.57 -7.24
CA GLN A 189 -6.87 -10.14 -7.23
C GLN A 189 -6.12 -9.84 -8.53
N SER A 190 -6.81 -9.79 -9.67
CA SER A 190 -6.23 -9.42 -10.97
C SER A 190 -5.71 -7.98 -10.98
N THR A 191 -6.45 -7.04 -10.39
CA THR A 191 -6.02 -5.65 -10.26
C THR A 191 -4.78 -5.52 -9.38
N ILE A 192 -4.77 -6.21 -8.24
CA ILE A 192 -3.62 -6.23 -7.32
C ILE A 192 -2.40 -6.84 -8.01
N LYS A 193 -2.54 -8.02 -8.64
CA LYS A 193 -1.47 -8.68 -9.40
C LYS A 193 -0.87 -7.74 -10.44
N ARG A 194 -1.73 -7.08 -11.21
CA ARG A 194 -1.32 -6.12 -12.25
C ARG A 194 -0.55 -4.93 -11.65
N ARG A 195 -1.10 -4.26 -10.65
CA ARG A 195 -0.48 -3.05 -10.04
C ARG A 195 0.80 -3.34 -9.25
N LEU A 196 0.98 -4.57 -8.77
CA LEU A 196 2.20 -5.03 -8.10
C LEU A 196 3.19 -5.71 -9.06
N SER A 197 2.87 -5.81 -10.36
CA SER A 197 3.77 -6.38 -11.37
C SER A 197 4.81 -5.34 -11.80
N ASN A 198 6.10 -5.66 -11.66
CA ASN A 198 7.17 -4.77 -12.10
C ASN A 198 7.16 -4.61 -13.63
N ARG A 199 6.79 -5.65 -14.38
CA ARG A 199 6.59 -5.53 -15.84
C ARG A 199 5.56 -4.45 -16.17
N TRP A 200 4.38 -4.50 -15.54
CA TRP A 200 3.31 -3.53 -15.76
C TRP A 200 3.69 -2.10 -15.33
N ARG A 201 4.51 -1.99 -14.28
CA ARG A 201 5.03 -0.72 -13.76
C ARG A 201 6.03 -0.07 -14.72
N LEU A 202 7.01 -0.85 -15.17
CA LEU A 202 8.02 -0.41 -16.15
C LEU A 202 7.37 0.03 -17.47
N GLU A 203 6.38 -0.72 -17.96
CA GLU A 203 5.58 -0.36 -19.15
C GLU A 203 4.84 1.00 -19.02
N ARG A 204 4.73 1.55 -17.81
CA ARG A 204 4.00 2.80 -17.50
C ARG A 204 4.89 3.85 -16.81
N THR A 205 6.21 3.68 -16.87
CA THR A 205 7.17 4.60 -16.24
C THR A 205 6.94 4.75 -14.73
N VAL A 206 6.40 3.71 -14.08
CA VAL A 206 6.23 3.65 -12.62
C VAL A 206 7.40 2.88 -12.02
N GLU A 207 7.91 3.35 -10.88
CA GLU A 207 9.02 2.69 -10.19
C GLU A 207 8.70 1.22 -9.86
N PRO A 208 9.64 0.30 -10.14
CA PRO A 208 9.50 -1.11 -9.79
C PRO A 208 9.56 -1.29 -8.27
N ILE A 209 8.79 -2.25 -7.75
CA ILE A 209 8.81 -2.57 -6.32
C ILE A 209 9.86 -3.64 -6.05
N GLN A 210 10.65 -3.45 -5.01
CA GLN A 210 11.47 -4.52 -4.46
C GLN A 210 10.60 -5.52 -3.70
N LYS A 211 10.44 -6.73 -4.25
CA LYS A 211 9.63 -7.79 -3.65
C LYS A 211 10.31 -9.16 -3.76
N ARG A 212 10.17 -9.98 -2.72
CA ARG A 212 10.50 -11.41 -2.72
C ARG A 212 9.30 -12.23 -2.28
N ARG A 213 9.28 -13.52 -2.59
CA ARG A 213 8.27 -14.47 -2.14
C ARG A 213 8.87 -15.35 -1.04
N VAL A 214 8.19 -15.43 0.09
CA VAL A 214 8.57 -16.33 1.17
C VAL A 214 8.36 -17.75 0.69
N ALA A 215 9.32 -18.60 0.97
CA ALA A 215 9.25 -20.03 0.74
C ALA A 215 9.59 -20.75 2.04
N THR A 216 8.83 -21.78 2.37
CA THR A 216 9.11 -22.64 3.52
C THR A 216 9.70 -23.94 3.02
N GLU A 217 10.84 -24.32 3.58
CA GLU A 217 11.46 -25.60 3.26
C GLU A 217 10.61 -26.76 3.81
N LEU A 218 10.39 -27.78 2.97
CA LEU A 218 9.71 -29.00 3.35
C LEU A 218 10.71 -30.16 3.28
N ASP A 219 10.91 -30.80 4.42
CA ASP A 219 11.71 -32.03 4.54
C ASP A 219 10.79 -33.24 4.33
N ASP A 220 10.36 -33.43 3.09
CA ASP A 220 9.48 -34.53 2.69
C ASP A 220 10.05 -35.23 1.43
N PRO A 221 10.67 -36.41 1.59
CA PRO A 221 11.29 -37.13 0.48
C PRO A 221 10.27 -37.67 -0.53
N GLU A 222 9.03 -37.94 -0.13
CA GLU A 222 7.97 -38.41 -1.04
C GLU A 222 7.52 -37.28 -1.96
N LEU A 223 7.32 -36.07 -1.43
CA LEU A 223 7.00 -34.88 -2.23
C LEU A 223 8.13 -34.55 -3.21
N LEU A 224 9.39 -34.76 -2.82
CA LEU A 224 10.53 -34.53 -3.69
C LEU A 224 10.52 -35.49 -4.88
N PHE A 225 10.21 -36.77 -4.62
CA PHE A 225 10.10 -37.80 -5.65
C PHE A 225 8.95 -37.49 -6.62
N LEU A 226 7.74 -37.24 -6.09
CA LEU A 226 6.56 -36.90 -6.89
C LEU A 226 6.78 -35.69 -7.80
N LEU A 227 7.41 -34.62 -7.28
CA LEU A 227 7.71 -33.43 -8.06
C LEU A 227 8.75 -33.69 -9.15
N LYS A 228 9.78 -34.51 -8.87
CA LYS A 228 10.76 -34.90 -9.88
C LYS A 228 10.14 -35.72 -11.00
N GLU A 229 9.23 -36.65 -10.67
CA GLU A 229 8.51 -37.45 -11.67
C GLU A 229 7.50 -36.63 -12.48
N SER A 230 6.90 -35.59 -11.87
CA SER A 230 5.84 -34.80 -12.51
C SER A 230 6.27 -34.00 -13.75
N SER A 231 7.58 -33.92 -14.05
CA SER A 231 8.18 -33.09 -15.12
C SER A 231 7.81 -31.59 -15.04
N CYS A 232 7.08 -31.18 -14.00
CA CYS A 232 6.58 -29.84 -13.81
C CYS A 232 7.47 -29.10 -12.79
N SER A 233 7.80 -27.85 -13.09
CA SER A 233 8.60 -27.01 -12.18
C SER A 233 7.84 -26.57 -10.92
N PHE A 234 6.55 -26.87 -10.82
CA PHE A 234 5.69 -26.58 -9.67
C PHE A 234 4.52 -27.58 -9.56
N LEU A 235 4.02 -27.77 -8.34
CA LEU A 235 2.81 -28.57 -8.06
C LEU A 235 1.86 -27.77 -7.17
N VAL A 236 0.57 -27.78 -7.49
CA VAL A 236 -0.46 -27.20 -6.62
C VAL A 236 -1.11 -28.35 -5.87
N THR A 237 -1.07 -28.34 -4.55
CA THR A 237 -1.63 -29.39 -3.69
C THR A 237 -2.29 -28.77 -2.47
N GLU A 238 -3.07 -29.53 -1.73
CA GLU A 238 -3.61 -29.09 -0.44
C GLU A 238 -2.68 -29.53 0.70
N ASN A 239 -2.64 -28.74 1.76
CA ASN A 239 -1.97 -29.16 3.00
C ASN A 239 -2.96 -29.95 3.89
N ALA A 240 -2.47 -30.49 5.01
CA ALA A 240 -3.31 -31.23 5.98
C ALA A 240 -4.48 -30.42 6.57
N LEU A 241 -4.53 -29.11 6.35
CA LEU A 241 -5.60 -28.21 6.79
C LEU A 241 -6.56 -27.83 5.64
N GLY A 242 -6.45 -28.49 4.48
CA GLY A 242 -7.26 -28.19 3.29
C GLY A 242 -6.91 -26.87 2.60
N HIS A 243 -5.77 -26.25 2.94
CA HIS A 243 -5.33 -25.03 2.29
C HIS A 243 -4.48 -25.35 1.06
N THR A 244 -4.81 -24.74 -0.07
CA THR A 244 -4.01 -24.82 -1.29
C THR A 244 -2.61 -24.23 -1.06
N ARG A 245 -1.58 -25.03 -1.31
CA ARG A 245 -0.16 -24.64 -1.33
C ARG A 245 0.43 -24.89 -2.71
N VAL A 246 1.41 -24.08 -3.08
CA VAL A 246 2.16 -24.25 -4.32
C VAL A 246 3.56 -24.72 -3.94
N LEU A 247 3.93 -25.91 -4.40
CA LEU A 247 5.24 -26.50 -4.19
C LEU A 247 6.15 -26.21 -5.37
N LYS A 248 7.44 -26.02 -5.09
CA LYS A 248 8.48 -25.80 -6.09
C LYS A 248 9.75 -26.53 -5.68
N VAL A 249 10.42 -27.17 -6.62
CA VAL A 249 11.74 -27.79 -6.37
C VAL A 249 12.83 -26.79 -6.70
N LEU A 250 13.72 -26.57 -5.74
CA LEU A 250 14.99 -25.90 -5.97
C LEU A 250 16.11 -26.92 -6.06
N THR A 251 16.94 -26.77 -7.10
CA THR A 251 18.18 -27.53 -7.26
C THR A 251 19.33 -26.58 -7.00
N ASP A 252 20.04 -26.77 -5.89
CA ASP A 252 21.24 -26.00 -5.56
C ASP A 252 22.36 -27.00 -5.21
N SER A 253 23.52 -26.82 -5.84
CA SER A 253 24.78 -27.51 -5.47
C SER A 253 24.64 -29.02 -5.21
N GLY A 254 23.83 -29.71 -6.03
CA GLY A 254 23.64 -31.17 -5.99
C GLY A 254 22.60 -31.68 -4.98
N ARG A 255 21.95 -30.80 -4.22
CA ARG A 255 20.82 -31.15 -3.34
C ARG A 255 19.52 -30.54 -3.86
N SER A 256 18.48 -31.36 -3.94
CA SER A 256 17.13 -30.90 -4.31
C SER A 256 16.30 -30.71 -3.05
N LYS A 257 15.68 -29.54 -2.90
CA LYS A 257 14.78 -29.23 -1.78
C LYS A 257 13.39 -28.87 -2.28
N VAL A 258 12.36 -29.34 -1.59
CA VAL A 258 10.97 -28.96 -1.86
C VAL A 258 10.63 -27.73 -1.04
N LEU A 259 10.09 -26.72 -1.71
CA LEU A 259 9.68 -25.47 -1.09
C LEU A 259 8.17 -25.26 -1.24
N SER A 260 7.50 -24.90 -0.15
CA SER A 260 6.15 -24.37 -0.19
C SER A 260 6.19 -22.84 -0.38
N LEU A 261 5.67 -22.35 -1.50
CA LEU A 261 5.64 -20.94 -1.82
C LEU A 261 4.53 -20.23 -1.05
N GLY A 262 4.92 -19.32 -0.16
CA GLY A 262 4.04 -18.52 0.67
C GLY A 262 3.76 -17.12 0.13
N CYS A 263 3.69 -16.19 1.08
CA CYS A 263 3.31 -14.80 0.87
C CYS A 263 4.43 -13.95 0.26
N ASN A 264 4.10 -12.74 -0.20
CA ASN A 264 5.09 -11.78 -0.68
C ASN A 264 5.58 -10.90 0.46
N VAL A 265 6.86 -10.53 0.37
CA VAL A 265 7.53 -9.55 1.20
C VAL A 265 7.95 -8.38 0.31
N TYR A 266 7.52 -7.19 0.67
CA TYR A 266 7.78 -5.92 -0.01
C TYR A 266 8.76 -5.08 0.82
N ALA A 267 9.72 -4.44 0.15
CA ALA A 267 10.62 -3.49 0.79
C ALA A 267 9.85 -2.26 1.29
N GLN A 268 10.43 -1.56 2.28
CA GLN A 268 9.91 -0.29 2.78
C GLN A 268 10.51 0.86 1.98
N GLU A 269 9.97 1.07 0.78
CA GLU A 269 10.31 2.24 -0.05
C GLU A 269 9.73 3.54 0.55
N TYR A 270 8.62 3.43 1.28
CA TYR A 270 7.93 4.58 1.88
C TYR A 270 7.74 4.40 3.38
N GLU A 271 7.94 5.49 4.13
CA GLU A 271 7.68 5.49 5.56
C GLU A 271 6.16 5.51 5.82
N LEU A 272 5.61 4.35 6.17
CA LEU A 272 4.21 4.29 6.60
C LEU A 272 4.06 4.97 7.96
N ARG A 273 3.27 6.05 7.98
CA ARG A 273 2.94 6.80 9.19
C ARG A 273 2.05 5.95 10.09
N SER A 274 2.40 5.90 11.38
CA SER A 274 1.59 5.17 12.35
C SER A 274 0.23 5.86 12.53
N CYS A 275 -0.85 5.13 12.26
CA CYS A 275 -2.20 5.56 12.66
C CYS A 275 -2.33 5.69 14.19
N ARG A 276 -1.41 5.12 14.98
CA ARG A 276 -1.48 5.10 16.46
C ARG A 276 -1.24 6.48 17.05
N SER A 277 -0.24 7.21 16.54
CA SER A 277 0.03 8.60 16.95
C SER A 277 -1.12 9.52 16.56
N LEU A 278 -1.69 9.33 15.37
CA LEU A 278 -2.86 10.07 14.90
C LEU A 278 -4.12 9.75 15.73
N ARG A 279 -4.41 8.47 16.00
CA ARG A 279 -5.53 8.05 16.88
C ARG A 279 -5.38 8.57 18.30
N ARG A 280 -4.17 8.55 18.88
CA ARG A 280 -3.93 9.16 20.21
C ARG A 280 -4.13 10.66 20.22
N ARG A 281 -3.84 11.36 19.12
CA ARG A 281 -4.04 12.81 18.99
C ARG A 281 -5.52 13.14 18.77
N VAL A 282 -6.20 12.39 17.91
CA VAL A 282 -7.64 12.51 17.65
C VAL A 282 -8.47 12.13 18.89
N ASN A 283 -8.12 11.05 19.60
CA ASN A 283 -8.82 10.67 20.84
C ASN A 283 -8.58 11.69 21.96
N ARG A 284 -7.40 12.31 22.02
CA ARG A 284 -7.16 13.42 22.97
C ARG A 284 -8.01 14.65 22.65
N MET A 285 -8.15 14.98 21.37
CA MET A 285 -9.02 16.09 20.93
C MET A 285 -10.50 15.79 21.21
N LEU A 286 -10.97 14.58 20.91
CA LEU A 286 -12.35 14.17 21.22
C LEU A 286 -12.63 14.14 22.73
N ALA A 287 -11.67 13.69 23.55
CA ALA A 287 -11.80 13.72 25.01
C ALA A 287 -11.71 15.13 25.61
N GLN A 288 -11.21 16.12 24.87
CA GLN A 288 -11.21 17.52 25.29
C GLN A 288 -12.53 18.21 24.95
N ASP A 289 -13.19 17.80 23.86
CA ASP A 289 -14.52 18.29 23.48
C ASP A 289 -15.64 17.77 24.42
N ASP A 290 -15.40 16.68 25.17
CA ASP A 290 -16.32 16.13 26.18
C ASP A 290 -16.17 16.77 27.59
N ILE A 291 -15.31 17.80 27.76
CA ILE A 291 -15.09 18.51 29.05
C ILE A 291 -15.62 19.96 29.02
N ALA A 292 -16.40 20.33 28.00
CA ALA A 292 -17.14 21.60 28.01
C ALA A 292 -18.60 21.36 28.43
N ILE A 293 -18.83 21.30 29.75
CA ILE A 293 -20.08 21.71 30.40
C ILE A 293 -19.72 22.87 31.33
#